data_AF-A0A4U9CZC6-F1
#
_entry.id   AF-A0A4U9CZC6-F1
#
_cell.length_a   1.000
_cell.length_b   1.000
_cell.length_c   1.000
_cell.angle_alpha   90.00
_cell.angle_beta   90.00
_cell.angle_gamma   90.00
#
_symmetry.space_group_name_H-M   'P 1'
#
loop_
_entity.id
_entity.type
_entity.pdbx_description
1 polymer ?
#
loop_
_entity_poly.entity_id
_entity_poly.type
_entity_poly.pdbx_seq_one_letter_code
_entity_poly.pdbx_strand_id
1 'polypeptide(L)'
;MVGLTAWHTFFQTTHLTLHEKKVLVIGYGLVGQGVAAAAKAFGGQVMVAEIDPARRLQAAYDGWHVVELQDAMASADVIATATGAKKVVNSSALEKAKRRRIYP
;
A
#
# COMPACT_ATOMS: atom_id res chain seq x y z
N MET A 1 -2.96 -10.17 14.16
CA MET A 1 -2.39 -8.89 13.64
C MET A 1 -2.83 -8.77 12.17
N VAL A 2 -3.69 -7.80 11.83
CA VAL A 2 -4.42 -7.76 10.53
C VAL A 2 -3.48 -7.71 9.32
N GLY A 3 -2.34 -6.99 9.41
CA GLY A 3 -1.37 -6.88 8.32
C GLY A 3 -0.72 -8.20 7.92
N LEU A 4 -0.37 -9.05 8.90
CA LEU A 4 0.29 -10.33 8.64
C LEU A 4 -0.60 -11.29 7.85
N THR A 5 -1.87 -11.41 8.27
CA THR A 5 -2.84 -12.28 7.61
C THR A 5 -3.16 -11.81 6.20
N ALA A 6 -3.26 -10.50 5.97
CA ALA A 6 -3.52 -9.94 4.65
C ALA A 6 -2.41 -10.30 3.65
N TRP A 7 -1.14 -10.15 4.07
CA TRP A 7 -0.01 -10.49 3.20
C TRP A 7 0.15 -11.98 2.96
N HIS A 8 -0.11 -12.83 3.96
CA HIS A 8 -0.13 -14.28 3.77
C HIS A 8 -1.16 -14.70 2.71
N THR A 9 -2.39 -14.18 2.77
CA THR A 9 -3.40 -14.45 1.74
C THR A 9 -2.95 -13.96 0.37
N PHE A 10 -2.37 -12.76 0.29
CA PHE A 10 -1.81 -12.24 -0.97
C PHE A 10 -0.76 -13.19 -1.57
N PHE A 11 0.18 -13.70 -0.76
CA PHE A 11 1.20 -14.65 -1.21
C PHE A 11 0.59 -15.96 -1.70
N GLN A 12 -0.39 -16.50 -0.98
CA GLN A 12 -1.05 -17.75 -1.34
C GLN A 12 -1.87 -17.64 -2.63
N THR A 13 -2.55 -16.51 -2.84
CA THR A 13 -3.41 -16.32 -4.01
C THR A 13 -2.64 -15.91 -5.27
N THR A 14 -1.61 -15.06 -5.12
CA THR A 14 -0.89 -14.51 -6.27
C THR A 14 0.41 -15.26 -6.60
N HIS A 15 0.93 -16.04 -5.65
CA HIS A 15 2.28 -16.63 -5.69
C HIS A 15 3.40 -15.59 -5.90
N LEU A 16 3.15 -14.31 -5.64
CA LEU A 16 4.14 -13.23 -5.69
C LEU A 16 4.79 -13.00 -4.33
N THR A 17 5.92 -12.27 -4.32
CA THR A 17 6.59 -11.79 -3.09
C THR A 17 6.52 -10.25 -3.03
N LEU A 18 6.60 -9.70 -1.80
CA LEU A 18 6.75 -8.26 -1.59
C LEU A 18 8.21 -7.78 -1.70
N HIS A 19 9.19 -8.70 -1.71
CA HIS A 19 10.60 -8.34 -1.75
C HIS A 19 10.91 -7.42 -2.95
N GLU A 20 11.53 -6.27 -2.66
CA GLU A 20 11.90 -5.20 -3.61
C GLU A 20 10.73 -4.61 -4.40
N LYS A 21 9.48 -4.88 -4.01
CA LYS A 21 8.30 -4.28 -4.64
C LYS A 21 7.96 -2.96 -3.97
N LYS A 22 7.51 -2.00 -4.77
CA LYS A 22 6.95 -0.75 -4.25
C LYS A 22 5.53 -1.00 -3.76
N VAL A 23 5.32 -0.99 -2.45
CA VAL A 23 4.03 -1.26 -1.81
C VAL A 23 3.40 0.05 -1.38
N LEU A 24 2.31 0.45 -2.03
CA LEU A 24 1.54 1.62 -1.66
C LEU A 24 0.44 1.25 -0.66
N VAL A 25 0.50 1.79 0.54
CA VAL A 25 -0.54 1.66 1.55
C VAL A 25 -1.35 2.96 1.59
N ILE A 26 -2.64 2.87 1.24
CA ILE A 26 -3.56 4.01 1.24
C ILE A 26 -4.38 3.94 2.53
N GLY A 27 -4.16 4.90 3.41
CA GLY A 27 -4.73 4.92 4.76
C GLY A 27 -3.72 4.47 5.82
N TYR A 28 -3.55 5.27 6.87
CA TYR A 28 -2.62 5.08 7.97
C TYR A 28 -3.31 5.11 9.34
N GLY A 29 -4.52 4.54 9.42
CA GLY A 29 -5.14 4.16 10.69
C GLY A 29 -4.53 2.88 11.30
N LEU A 30 -5.15 2.32 12.34
CA LEU A 30 -4.66 1.11 13.03
C LEU A 30 -4.40 -0.07 12.08
N VAL A 31 -5.27 -0.26 11.09
CA VAL A 31 -5.10 -1.30 10.06
C VAL A 31 -3.93 -0.96 9.13
N GLY A 32 -3.87 0.28 8.64
CA GLY A 32 -2.82 0.76 7.75
C GLY A 32 -1.42 0.66 8.35
N GLN A 33 -1.28 1.00 9.62
CA GLN A 33 -0.03 0.87 10.39
C GLN A 33 0.45 -0.59 10.41
N GLY A 34 -0.44 -1.53 10.74
CA GLY A 34 -0.11 -2.96 10.76
C GLY A 34 0.21 -3.50 9.37
N VAL A 35 -0.50 -3.05 8.33
CA VAL A 35 -0.26 -3.44 6.93
C VAL A 35 1.10 -2.93 6.44
N ALA A 36 1.44 -1.66 6.72
CA ALA A 36 2.71 -1.04 6.36
C ALA A 36 3.89 -1.71 7.07
N ALA A 37 3.80 -1.90 8.39
CA ALA A 37 4.84 -2.56 9.18
C ALA A 37 5.10 -3.99 8.68
N ALA A 38 4.04 -4.77 8.44
CA ALA A 38 4.17 -6.13 7.93
C ALA A 38 4.75 -6.16 6.50
N ALA A 39 4.34 -5.26 5.62
CA ALA A 39 4.88 -5.17 4.26
C ALA A 39 6.40 -4.91 4.26
N LYS A 40 6.87 -4.01 5.13
CA LYS A 40 8.30 -3.73 5.31
C LYS A 40 9.05 -4.95 5.85
N ALA A 41 8.46 -5.68 6.81
CA ALA A 41 9.06 -6.89 7.35
C ALA A 41 9.26 -7.98 6.27
N PHE A 42 8.40 -8.02 5.26
CA PHE A 42 8.53 -8.90 4.09
C PHE A 42 9.41 -8.34 2.95
N GLY A 43 10.14 -7.24 3.19
CA GLY A 43 11.08 -6.65 2.23
C GLY A 43 10.45 -5.71 1.20
N GLY A 44 9.21 -5.28 1.42
CA GLY A 44 8.55 -4.28 0.57
C GLY A 44 9.10 -2.86 0.80
N GLN A 45 9.23 -2.10 -0.28
CA GLN A 45 9.50 -0.66 -0.23
C GLN A 45 8.16 0.07 -0.04
N VAL A 46 7.83 0.36 1.21
CA VAL A 46 6.50 0.87 1.57
C VAL A 46 6.42 2.39 1.40
N MET A 47 5.37 2.82 0.71
CA MET A 47 4.94 4.21 0.58
C MET A 47 3.55 4.35 1.20
N VAL A 48 3.27 5.47 1.87
CA VAL A 48 1.99 5.72 2.54
C VAL A 48 1.31 6.94 1.95
N ALA A 49 0.04 6.81 1.57
CA ALA A 49 -0.82 7.91 1.17
C ALA A 49 -1.95 8.08 2.19
N GLU A 50 -2.10 9.28 2.74
CA GLU A 50 -3.13 9.60 3.73
C GLU A 50 -3.64 11.03 3.55
N ILE A 51 -4.96 11.20 3.67
CA ILE A 51 -5.65 12.49 3.52
C ILE A 51 -5.74 13.24 4.84
N ASP A 52 -5.80 12.52 5.96
CA ASP A 52 -5.86 13.11 7.30
C ASP A 52 -4.47 13.67 7.67
N PRO A 53 -4.35 14.98 7.93
CA PRO A 53 -3.04 15.62 8.13
C PRO A 53 -2.32 15.10 9.38
N ALA A 54 -3.05 14.71 10.43
CA ALA A 54 -2.45 14.19 11.66
C ALA A 54 -1.89 12.78 11.44
N ARG A 55 -2.64 11.89 10.79
CA ARG A 55 -2.17 10.54 10.47
C ARG A 55 -1.08 10.54 9.40
N ARG A 56 -1.13 11.49 8.47
CA ARG A 56 -0.05 11.71 7.50
C ARG A 56 1.26 12.10 8.19
N LEU A 57 1.19 13.05 9.14
CA LEU A 57 2.36 13.43 9.95
C LEU A 57 2.86 12.24 10.78
N GLN A 58 1.96 11.46 11.38
CA GLN A 58 2.32 10.25 12.10
C GLN A 58 3.06 9.25 11.21
N ALA A 59 2.60 9.03 9.97
CA ALA A 59 3.27 8.14 9.03
C ALA A 59 4.71 8.62 8.71
N ALA A 60 4.89 9.93 8.54
CA ALA A 60 6.23 10.51 8.34
C ALA A 60 7.11 10.34 9.58
N TYR A 61 6.55 10.53 10.77
CA TYR A 61 7.25 10.35 12.05
C TYR A 61 7.69 8.90 12.27
N ASP A 62 6.86 7.94 11.87
CA ASP A 62 7.16 6.50 11.91
C ASP A 62 8.19 6.08 10.84
N GLY A 63 8.66 7.02 10.01
CA GLY A 63 9.72 6.82 9.01
C GLY A 63 9.23 6.26 7.67
N TRP A 64 7.93 6.39 7.36
CA TRP A 64 7.40 6.00 6.06
C TRP A 64 7.59 7.10 5.02
N HIS A 65 7.77 6.68 3.77
CA HIS A 65 7.76 7.61 2.65
C HIS A 65 6.32 8.04 2.35
N VAL A 66 5.95 9.22 2.82
CA VAL A 66 4.62 9.80 2.61
C VAL A 66 4.54 10.42 1.22
N VAL A 67 3.53 10.02 0.46
CA VAL A 67 3.39 10.37 -0.96
C VAL A 67 1.99 10.85 -1.28
N GLU A 68 1.88 11.66 -2.34
CA GLU A 68 0.58 11.93 -2.95
C GLU A 68 0.09 10.70 -3.71
N LEU A 69 -1.20 10.40 -3.55
CA LEU A 69 -1.81 9.20 -4.13
C LEU A 69 -1.61 9.16 -5.65
N GLN A 70 -1.78 10.29 -6.33
CA GLN A 70 -1.73 10.34 -7.80
C GLN A 70 -0.35 9.94 -8.35
N ASP A 71 0.72 10.36 -7.69
CA ASP A 71 2.10 10.11 -8.13
C ASP A 71 2.52 8.67 -7.79
N ALA A 72 2.07 8.17 -6.63
CA ALA A 72 2.40 6.83 -6.17
C ALA A 72 1.69 5.73 -6.98
N MET A 73 0.48 5.98 -7.47
CA MET A 73 -0.29 5.00 -8.26
C MET A 73 0.45 4.54 -9.52
N ALA A 74 1.17 5.44 -10.19
CA ALA A 74 1.90 5.12 -11.42
C ALA A 74 3.17 4.28 -11.18
N SER A 75 3.73 4.32 -9.97
CA SER A 75 5.00 3.67 -9.65
C SER A 75 4.87 2.44 -8.74
N ALA A 76 3.74 2.28 -8.04
CA ALA A 76 3.48 1.15 -7.16
C ALA A 76 3.37 -0.18 -7.92
N ASP A 77 3.95 -1.23 -7.37
CA ASP A 77 3.78 -2.60 -7.86
C ASP A 77 2.64 -3.34 -7.14
N VAL A 78 2.40 -2.99 -5.87
CA VAL A 78 1.31 -3.54 -5.04
C VAL A 78 0.61 -2.39 -4.32
N ILE A 79 -0.72 -2.41 -4.30
CA ILE A 79 -1.52 -1.37 -3.65
C ILE A 79 -2.44 -2.02 -2.62
N ALA A 80 -2.42 -1.52 -1.39
CA ALA A 80 -3.27 -1.95 -0.29
C ALA A 80 -4.05 -0.77 0.28
N THR A 81 -5.38 -0.89 0.33
CA THR A 81 -6.25 0.14 0.92
C THR A 81 -6.66 -0.23 2.33
N ALA A 82 -6.49 0.67 3.29
CA ALA A 82 -6.81 0.49 4.70
C ALA A 82 -7.55 1.71 5.29
N THR A 83 -8.29 2.46 4.46
CA THR A 83 -9.02 3.68 4.88
C THR A 83 -10.42 3.41 5.44
N GLY A 84 -11.03 2.27 5.13
CA GLY A 84 -12.45 1.98 5.43
C GLY A 84 -13.45 2.78 4.59
N ALA A 85 -12.98 3.65 3.69
CA ALA A 85 -13.82 4.48 2.83
C ALA A 85 -14.10 3.81 1.47
N LYS A 86 -15.24 4.14 0.87
CA LYS A 86 -15.59 3.68 -0.48
C LYS A 86 -14.90 4.57 -1.52
N LYS A 87 -14.61 4.01 -2.71
CA LYS A 87 -14.09 4.73 -3.89
C LYS A 87 -12.72 5.40 -3.69
N VAL A 88 -11.89 4.86 -2.79
CA VAL A 88 -10.52 5.34 -2.54
C VAL A 88 -9.63 5.15 -3.75
N VAL A 89 -9.76 3.98 -4.41
CA VAL A 89 -9.21 3.73 -5.74
C VAL A 89 -10.38 3.78 -6.71
N ASN A 90 -10.47 4.87 -7.48
CA ASN A 90 -11.47 5.04 -8.53
C ASN A 90 -10.95 4.52 -9.88
N SER A 91 -11.80 4.45 -10.89
CA SER A 91 -11.43 3.97 -12.24
C SER A 91 -10.27 4.78 -12.84
N SER A 92 -10.28 6.10 -12.67
CA SER A 92 -9.22 6.98 -13.15
C SER A 92 -7.87 6.70 -12.47
N ALA A 93 -7.88 6.43 -11.15
CA ALA A 93 -6.68 6.06 -10.41
C ALA A 93 -6.16 4.69 -10.86
N LEU A 94 -7.06 3.75 -11.16
CA LEU A 94 -6.70 2.43 -11.67
C LEU A 94 -6.15 2.47 -13.10
N GLU A 95 -6.61 3.38 -13.95
CA GLU A 95 -6.06 3.60 -15.29
C GLU A 95 -4.61 4.10 -15.25
N LYS A 96 -4.30 4.96 -14.28
CA LYS A 96 -2.93 5.44 -14.02
C LYS A 96 -2.05 4.37 -13.36
N ALA A 97 -2.65 3.32 -12.80
CA ALA A 97 -1.88 2.27 -12.16
C ALA A 97 -0.99 1.56 -13.17
N LYS A 98 0.23 1.23 -12.74
CA LYS A 98 1.19 0.49 -13.56
C LYS A 98 0.58 -0.83 -14.03
N ARG A 99 0.24 -0.93 -15.32
CA ARG A 99 -0.19 -2.19 -15.93
C ARG A 99 1.02 -3.06 -16.23
N ARG A 100 1.41 -3.89 -15.27
CA ARG A 100 2.22 -5.07 -15.55
C ARG A 100 1.29 -6.25 -15.75
N ARG A 101 1.37 -6.87 -16.92
CA ARG A 101 0.78 -8.18 -17.19
C ARG A 101 1.57 -9.21 -16.38
N ILE A 102 0.90 -9.80 -15.38
CA ILE A 102 1.54 -10.65 -14.35
C ILE A 102 1.67 -12.11 -14.82
N TYR A 103 1.16 -12.46 -16.01
CA TYR A 103 1.39 -13.74 -16.70
C TYR A 103 1.46 -13.51 -18.22
N PRO A 104 2.22 -14.32 -19.00
CA PRO A 104 2.15 -14.29 -20.46
C PRO A 104 0.72 -14.45 -20.98
#